data_AF-A0A356BX45-F1
#
_entry.id   AF-A0A356BX45-F1
#
_cell.length_a   1.000
_cell.length_b   1.000
_cell.length_c   1.000
_cell.angle_alpha   90.00
_cell.angle_beta   90.00
_cell.angle_gamma   90.00
#
_symmetry.space_group_name_H-M   'P 1'
#
loop_
_entity.id
_entity.type
_entity.pdbx_description
1 polymer ?
#
loop_
_entity_poly.entity_id
_entity_poly.type
_entity_poly.pdbx_seq_one_letter_code
_entity_poly.pdbx_strand_id
1 'polypeptide(L)'
;AWISWDTFLERNGGSLGARLQRKIKNAVKQTEGIVAFYDDEPILAVYHSTSGGRTENSEHYWSEALPYLRSAEDPYGTNSPSHYSTATIQLSNLAQVLEVKNVKNFKVVERYPSGRVKTVEVDEKWFSGREIRQRLSLRSTWFTAEILGNEMVFSVWGYGHGVGMSQYGAQGMAVAGYGYADILQYYYQGIELKEAY
;
A
#
# COMPACT_ATOMS: atom_id res chain seq x y z
N ALA A 1 -12.08 4.59 -2.18
CA ALA A 1 -13.16 5.48 -2.64
C ALA A 1 -14.50 4.82 -2.32
N TRP A 2 -15.44 5.57 -1.76
CA TRP A 2 -16.81 5.11 -1.53
C TRP A 2 -17.54 4.89 -2.86
N ILE A 3 -18.44 3.91 -2.90
CA ILE A 3 -19.38 3.69 -4.00
C ILE A 3 -20.77 3.46 -3.43
N SER A 4 -21.81 3.91 -4.14
CA SER A 4 -23.20 3.66 -3.75
C SER A 4 -23.53 2.17 -3.86
N TRP A 5 -24.61 1.75 -3.19
CA TRP A 5 -25.08 0.37 -3.32
C TRP A 5 -25.56 0.05 -4.73
N ASP A 6 -26.14 1.01 -5.44
CA ASP A 6 -26.58 0.81 -6.82
C ASP A 6 -25.38 0.53 -7.73
N THR A 7 -24.35 1.37 -7.67
CA THR A 7 -23.09 1.15 -8.41
C THR A 7 -22.40 -0.14 -8.00
N PHE A 8 -22.43 -0.50 -6.71
CA PHE A 8 -21.89 -1.78 -6.24
C PHE A 8 -22.62 -2.98 -6.87
N LEU A 9 -23.95 -2.95 -6.92
CA LEU A 9 -24.77 -4.02 -7.47
C LEU A 9 -24.62 -4.14 -8.99
N GLU A 10 -24.58 -3.01 -9.70
CA GLU A 10 -24.28 -2.97 -11.14
C GLU A 10 -22.93 -3.61 -11.44
N ARG A 11 -21.90 -3.27 -10.66
CA ARG A 11 -20.55 -3.80 -10.85
C ARG A 11 -20.41 -5.29 -10.56
N ASN A 12 -21.13 -5.80 -9.56
CA ASN A 12 -20.96 -7.17 -9.07
C ASN A 12 -22.05 -8.15 -9.55
N GLY A 13 -23.04 -7.66 -10.32
CA GLY A 13 -24.14 -8.44 -10.87
C GLY A 13 -25.15 -8.90 -9.82
N GLY A 14 -26.29 -9.43 -10.29
CA GLY A 14 -27.50 -9.73 -9.50
C GLY A 14 -27.29 -10.48 -8.17
N SER A 15 -27.35 -11.82 -8.18
CA SER A 15 -27.38 -12.62 -6.93
C SER A 15 -26.07 -12.55 -6.13
N LEU A 16 -24.92 -12.48 -6.81
CA LEU A 16 -23.61 -12.34 -6.19
C LEU A 16 -23.47 -10.99 -5.48
N GLY A 17 -23.79 -9.89 -6.17
CA GLY A 17 -23.77 -8.55 -5.61
C GLY A 17 -24.66 -8.45 -4.36
N ALA A 18 -25.90 -8.96 -4.42
CA ALA A 18 -26.80 -8.95 -3.26
C ALA A 18 -26.23 -9.75 -2.07
N ARG A 19 -25.58 -10.89 -2.31
CA ARG A 19 -24.93 -11.69 -1.26
C ARG A 19 -23.74 -10.95 -0.64
N LEU A 20 -22.89 -10.34 -1.46
CA LEU A 20 -21.74 -9.57 -0.99
C LEU A 20 -22.18 -8.32 -0.22
N GLN A 21 -23.20 -7.61 -0.71
CA GLN A 21 -23.80 -6.47 -0.02
C GLN A 21 -24.28 -6.87 1.38
N ARG A 22 -25.01 -7.99 1.51
CA ARG A 22 -25.43 -8.50 2.84
C ARG A 22 -24.24 -8.82 3.73
N LYS A 23 -23.20 -9.46 3.20
CA LYS A 23 -21.98 -9.77 3.95
C LYS A 23 -21.29 -8.50 4.47
N ILE A 24 -21.17 -7.47 3.63
CA ILE A 24 -20.55 -6.19 4.02
C ILE A 24 -21.42 -5.48 5.07
N LYS A 25 -22.74 -5.40 4.87
CA LYS A 25 -23.66 -4.80 5.85
C LYS A 25 -23.59 -5.50 7.21
N ASN A 26 -23.51 -6.83 7.23
CA ASN A 26 -23.36 -7.58 8.47
C ASN A 26 -22.03 -7.30 9.16
N ALA A 27 -20.92 -7.20 8.41
CA ALA A 27 -19.61 -6.84 8.98
C ALA A 27 -19.66 -5.44 9.61
N VAL A 28 -20.24 -4.45 8.93
CA VAL A 28 -20.44 -3.09 9.47
C VAL A 28 -21.27 -3.12 10.75
N LYS A 29 -22.39 -3.86 10.75
CA LYS A 29 -23.27 -3.98 11.91
C LYS A 29 -22.59 -4.66 13.11
N GLN A 30 -21.75 -5.66 12.86
CA GLN A 30 -21.03 -6.37 13.93
C GLN A 30 -19.95 -5.53 14.60
N THR A 31 -19.50 -4.46 13.95
CA THR A 31 -18.52 -3.51 14.47
C THR A 31 -19.12 -2.10 14.59
N GLU A 32 -20.45 -2.01 14.73
CA GLU A 32 -21.13 -0.74 14.96
C GLU A 32 -20.60 -0.11 16.26
N GLY A 33 -20.33 1.20 16.25
CA GLY A 33 -19.78 1.91 17.40
C GLY A 33 -18.28 1.67 17.65
N ILE A 34 -17.65 0.65 17.07
CA ILE A 34 -16.25 0.32 17.35
C ILE A 34 -15.28 1.24 16.60
N VAL A 35 -14.46 1.97 17.35
CA VAL A 35 -13.43 2.89 16.83
C VAL A 35 -12.07 2.56 17.44
N ALA A 36 -11.01 2.74 16.65
CA ALA A 36 -9.63 2.57 17.09
C ALA A 36 -9.05 3.88 17.62
N PHE A 37 -8.48 3.82 18.83
CA PHE A 37 -7.89 4.95 19.55
C PHE A 37 -6.43 4.68 19.87
N TYR A 38 -5.65 5.75 20.00
CA TYR A 38 -4.32 5.75 20.61
C TYR A 38 -4.23 6.99 21.50
N ASP A 39 -3.85 6.82 22.76
CA ASP A 39 -3.88 7.89 23.77
C ASP A 39 -5.23 8.65 23.81
N ASP A 40 -6.34 7.90 23.82
CA ASP A 40 -7.73 8.40 23.83
C ASP A 40 -8.14 9.27 22.63
N GLU A 41 -7.30 9.39 21.60
CA GLU A 41 -7.64 10.06 20.34
C GLU A 41 -7.88 9.05 19.20
N PRO A 42 -8.88 9.27 18.32
CA PRO A 42 -9.09 8.42 17.15
C PRO A 42 -7.85 8.37 16.26
N ILE A 43 -7.44 7.18 15.84
CA ILE A 43 -6.24 7.03 15.01
C ILE A 43 -6.49 7.48 13.57
N LEU A 44 -5.39 7.84 12.90
CA LEU A 44 -5.34 7.87 11.43
C LEU A 44 -5.27 6.43 10.87
N ALA A 45 -6.42 5.81 10.59
CA ALA A 45 -6.54 4.42 10.11
C ALA A 45 -6.29 4.26 8.60
N VAL A 46 -5.08 4.59 8.14
CA VAL A 46 -4.69 4.43 6.72
C VAL A 46 -4.48 2.96 6.35
N TYR A 47 -4.88 2.61 5.12
CA TYR A 47 -4.78 1.24 4.62
C TYR A 47 -4.41 1.22 3.13
N HIS A 48 -3.82 0.12 2.69
CA HIS A 48 -3.39 -0.08 1.30
C HIS A 48 -3.65 -1.52 0.84
N SER A 49 -3.54 -1.78 -0.47
CA SER A 49 -3.89 -3.09 -1.03
C SER A 49 -2.96 -4.21 -0.56
N THR A 50 -1.67 -4.09 -0.83
CA THR A 50 -0.69 -5.16 -0.58
C THR A 50 0.63 -4.55 -0.15
N SER A 51 1.21 -5.04 0.94
CA SER A 51 2.46 -4.49 1.49
C SER A 51 3.71 -4.87 0.69
N GLY A 52 3.67 -5.99 -0.03
CA GLY A 52 4.86 -6.59 -0.65
C GLY A 52 5.71 -7.41 0.34
N GLY A 53 5.21 -7.63 1.56
CA GLY A 53 5.86 -8.41 2.61
C GLY A 53 6.18 -7.63 3.89
N ARG A 54 6.05 -6.29 3.86
CA ARG A 54 6.28 -5.42 5.01
C ARG A 54 5.59 -4.07 4.87
N THR A 55 5.01 -3.56 5.95
CA THR A 55 4.43 -2.21 5.98
C THR A 55 5.53 -1.15 6.14
N GLU A 56 5.17 0.13 6.10
CA GLU A 56 6.10 1.26 6.20
C GLU A 56 5.75 2.16 7.39
N ASN A 57 6.77 2.80 7.98
CA ASN A 57 6.54 3.83 8.99
C ASN A 57 5.86 5.07 8.38
N SER A 58 5.01 5.76 9.12
CA SER A 58 4.32 6.95 8.61
C SER A 58 5.25 8.05 8.11
N GLU A 59 6.35 8.33 8.83
CA GLU A 59 7.32 9.39 8.51
C GLU A 59 8.20 9.09 7.28
N HIS A 60 8.14 7.87 6.75
CA HIS A 60 8.85 7.52 5.51
C HIS A 60 8.00 7.78 4.27
N TYR A 61 6.68 7.96 4.43
CA TYR A 61 5.75 8.27 3.33
C TYR A 61 5.13 9.68 3.46
N TRP A 62 4.89 10.13 4.69
CA TRP A 62 4.51 11.48 5.10
C TRP A 62 5.63 12.06 5.99
N SER A 63 5.42 13.24 6.58
CA SER A 63 6.42 13.89 7.44
C SER A 63 6.32 13.54 8.92
N GLU A 64 5.17 13.04 9.37
CA GLU A 64 4.87 12.85 10.79
C GLU A 64 5.05 11.41 11.24
N ALA A 65 5.72 11.23 12.39
CA ALA A 65 5.87 9.94 13.05
C ALA A 65 4.68 9.69 13.99
N LEU A 66 3.76 8.82 13.58
CA LEU A 66 2.61 8.40 14.35
C LEU A 66 2.91 7.07 15.07
N PRO A 67 2.88 6.99 16.41
CA PRO A 67 3.30 5.81 17.18
C PRO A 67 2.60 4.50 16.82
N TYR A 68 1.36 4.58 16.34
CA TYR A 68 0.58 3.42 15.89
C TYR A 68 0.78 3.05 14.42
N LEU A 69 1.44 3.89 13.60
CA LEU A 69 1.76 3.59 12.20
C LEU A 69 3.25 3.26 12.04
N ARG A 70 3.65 2.13 12.60
CA ARG A 70 5.00 1.60 12.51
C ARG A 70 5.05 0.42 11.56
N SER A 71 6.23 0.21 11.00
CA SER A 71 6.47 -0.89 10.10
C SER A 71 6.43 -2.24 10.84
N ALA A 72 5.72 -3.19 10.24
CA ALA A 72 5.61 -4.58 10.66
C ALA A 72 5.81 -5.50 9.44
N GLU A 73 6.33 -6.70 9.68
CA GLU A 73 6.31 -7.77 8.68
C GLU A 73 4.87 -8.07 8.25
N ASP A 74 4.69 -8.59 7.05
CA ASP A 74 3.38 -9.02 6.56
C ASP A 74 3.56 -10.30 5.72
N PRO A 75 3.78 -11.44 6.40
CA PRO A 75 3.88 -12.74 5.74
C PRO A 75 2.53 -13.21 5.17
N TYR A 76 1.43 -12.59 5.60
CA TYR A 76 0.06 -12.99 5.29
C TYR A 76 -0.42 -12.49 3.92
N GLY A 77 0.16 -11.39 3.42
CA GLY A 77 -0.20 -10.76 2.15
C GLY A 77 0.47 -11.34 0.89
N THR A 78 1.24 -12.43 1.01
CA THR A 78 2.06 -13.00 -0.07
C THR A 78 1.25 -13.57 -1.25
N ASN A 79 0.05 -14.08 -0.98
CA ASN A 79 -0.86 -14.62 -2.01
C ASN A 79 -1.57 -13.56 -2.85
N SER A 80 -1.29 -12.27 -2.63
CA SER A 80 -1.89 -11.20 -3.41
C SER A 80 -1.45 -11.27 -4.89
N PRO A 81 -2.36 -11.11 -5.86
CA PRO A 81 -2.00 -10.94 -7.27
C PRO A 81 -1.24 -9.63 -7.54
N SER A 82 -1.19 -8.74 -6.55
CA SER A 82 -0.39 -7.52 -6.57
C SER A 82 0.83 -7.58 -5.64
N HIS A 83 1.22 -8.77 -5.19
CA HIS A 83 2.44 -8.96 -4.41
C HIS A 83 3.68 -8.59 -5.21
N TYR A 84 3.70 -8.94 -6.50
CA TYR A 84 4.77 -8.63 -7.43
C TYR A 84 4.19 -8.17 -8.78
N SER A 85 4.89 -7.28 -9.46
CA SER A 85 4.58 -6.85 -10.83
C SER A 85 5.82 -6.33 -11.53
N THR A 86 5.76 -6.29 -12.86
CA THR A 86 6.78 -5.63 -13.67
C THR A 86 6.17 -4.43 -14.39
N ALA A 87 7.00 -3.42 -14.66
CA ALA A 87 6.67 -2.30 -15.53
C ALA A 87 7.87 -1.99 -16.43
N THR A 88 7.61 -1.72 -17.70
CA THR A 88 8.66 -1.44 -18.69
C THR A 88 8.41 -0.10 -19.35
N ILE A 89 9.47 0.68 -19.59
CA ILE A 89 9.40 1.97 -20.27
C ILE A 89 10.66 2.20 -21.12
N GLN A 90 10.48 2.71 -22.34
CA GLN A 90 11.59 3.15 -23.19
C GLN A 90 12.43 4.23 -22.48
N LEU A 91 13.75 4.18 -22.60
CA LEU A 91 14.65 5.17 -21.97
C LEU A 91 14.35 6.61 -22.43
N SER A 92 13.91 6.79 -23.69
CA SER A 92 13.48 8.09 -24.21
C SER A 92 12.25 8.64 -23.48
N ASN A 93 11.26 7.78 -23.22
CA ASN A 93 10.03 8.16 -22.53
C ASN A 93 10.31 8.38 -21.04
N LEU A 94 11.18 7.57 -20.45
CA LEU A 94 11.64 7.78 -19.07
C LEU A 94 12.36 9.12 -18.92
N ALA A 95 13.22 9.49 -19.86
CA ALA A 95 13.89 10.78 -19.86
C ALA A 95 12.89 11.94 -19.91
N GLN A 96 11.86 11.83 -20.75
CA GLN A 96 10.79 12.83 -20.85
C GLN A 96 9.99 12.94 -19.54
N VAL A 97 9.58 11.82 -18.96
CA VAL A 97 8.76 11.77 -17.73
C VAL A 97 9.53 12.29 -16.51
N LEU A 98 10.84 12.04 -16.44
CA LEU A 98 11.72 12.53 -15.39
C LEU A 98 12.31 13.92 -15.70
N GLU A 99 12.03 14.47 -16.88
CA GLU A 99 12.54 15.77 -17.34
C GLU A 99 14.08 15.85 -17.28
N VAL A 100 14.76 14.76 -17.68
CA VAL A 100 16.23 14.65 -17.78
C VAL A 100 16.67 14.57 -19.24
N LYS A 101 17.94 14.83 -19.54
CA LYS A 101 18.42 14.85 -20.95
C LYS A 101 18.46 13.46 -21.55
N ASN A 102 18.93 12.48 -20.78
CA ASN A 102 18.92 11.06 -21.12
C ASN A 102 18.98 10.24 -19.83
N VAL A 103 18.65 8.95 -19.94
CA VAL A 103 18.80 8.01 -18.82
C VAL A 103 20.01 7.12 -19.10
N LYS A 104 21.21 7.64 -18.85
CA LYS A 104 22.46 6.85 -18.90
C LYS A 104 22.66 6.03 -17.64
N ASN A 105 22.20 6.54 -16.50
CA ASN A 105 22.23 5.88 -15.21
C ASN A 105 20.85 6.01 -14.53
N PHE A 106 20.50 4.99 -13.75
CA PHE A 106 19.37 5.03 -12.84
C PHE A 106 19.81 4.32 -11.56
N LYS A 107 20.11 5.09 -10.53
CA LYS A 107 20.70 4.56 -9.30
C LYS A 107 19.72 4.72 -8.16
N VAL A 108 19.27 3.61 -7.59
CA VAL A 108 18.64 3.63 -6.27
C VAL A 108 19.74 3.89 -5.24
N VAL A 109 19.75 5.09 -4.68
CA VAL A 109 20.82 5.55 -3.77
C VAL A 109 20.53 5.16 -2.33
N GLU A 110 19.28 5.26 -1.92
CA GLU A 110 18.89 5.01 -0.53
C GLU A 110 17.54 4.30 -0.46
N ARG A 111 17.40 3.42 0.53
CA ARG A 111 16.15 2.75 0.89
C ARG A 111 15.84 3.01 2.34
N TYR A 112 14.56 3.12 2.67
CA TYR A 112 14.11 3.01 4.05
C TYR A 112 14.41 1.60 4.58
N PRO A 113 14.39 1.39 5.91
CA PRO A 113 14.46 0.05 6.50
C PRO A 113 13.44 -0.94 5.92
N SER A 114 12.39 -0.44 5.23
CA SER A 114 11.41 -1.30 4.56
C SER A 114 11.82 -1.91 3.25
N GLY A 115 12.96 -1.49 2.72
CA GLY A 115 13.33 -1.79 1.36
C GLY A 115 12.64 -0.88 0.34
N ARG A 116 11.62 -0.09 0.71
CA ARG A 116 11.07 0.94 -0.18
C ARG A 116 12.12 1.96 -0.54
N VAL A 117 12.11 2.36 -1.80
CA VAL A 117 13.04 3.34 -2.35
C VAL A 117 12.77 4.69 -1.71
N LYS A 118 13.79 5.24 -1.06
CA LYS A 118 13.78 6.59 -0.52
C LYS A 118 14.24 7.57 -1.59
N THR A 119 15.41 7.30 -2.18
CA THR A 119 16.08 8.23 -3.09
C THR A 119 16.61 7.52 -4.34
N VAL A 120 16.38 8.13 -5.50
CA VAL A 120 16.90 7.74 -6.81
C VAL A 120 17.68 8.91 -7.40
N GLU A 121 18.82 8.60 -8.01
CA GLU A 121 19.61 9.53 -8.82
C GLU A 121 19.52 9.14 -10.30
N VAL A 122 19.18 10.11 -11.16
CA VAL A 122 19.11 9.97 -12.62
C VAL A 122 19.67 11.24 -13.26
N ASP A 123 20.76 11.13 -14.04
CA ASP A 123 21.36 12.27 -14.76
C ASP A 123 21.59 13.50 -13.85
N GLU A 124 22.24 13.27 -12.70
CA GLU A 124 22.56 14.28 -11.65
C GLU A 124 21.34 14.89 -10.93
N LYS A 125 20.11 14.45 -11.27
CA LYS A 125 18.89 14.82 -10.57
C LYS A 125 18.49 13.78 -9.52
N TRP A 126 17.92 14.28 -8.44
CA TRP A 126 17.47 13.48 -7.31
C TRP A 126 15.94 13.41 -7.29
N PHE A 127 15.43 12.20 -7.14
CA PHE A 127 14.00 11.92 -7.04
C PHE A 127 13.74 11.08 -5.79
N SER A 128 12.63 11.34 -5.12
CA SER A 128 12.10 10.41 -4.15
C SER A 128 11.54 9.16 -4.85
N GLY A 129 11.52 8.02 -4.16
CA GLY A 129 10.82 6.83 -4.67
C GLY A 129 9.33 7.08 -4.93
N ARG A 130 8.73 8.03 -4.20
CA ARG A 130 7.33 8.47 -4.41
C ARG A 130 7.15 9.22 -5.72
N GLU A 131 8.06 10.13 -6.08
CA GLU A 131 8.03 10.83 -7.37
C GLU A 131 8.15 9.85 -8.52
N ILE A 132 9.10 8.90 -8.45
CA ILE A 132 9.25 7.85 -9.46
C ILE A 132 7.94 7.05 -9.60
N ARG A 133 7.38 6.59 -8.47
CA ARG A 133 6.11 5.87 -8.45
C ARG A 133 4.98 6.65 -9.10
N GLN A 134 4.82 7.93 -8.75
CA GLN A 134 3.73 8.78 -9.26
C GLN A 134 3.90 9.07 -10.75
N ARG A 135 5.09 9.50 -11.17
CA ARG A 135 5.39 9.85 -12.56
C ARG A 135 5.27 8.65 -13.50
N LEU A 136 5.62 7.45 -13.03
CA LEU A 136 5.58 6.22 -13.83
C LEU A 136 4.35 5.34 -13.54
N SER A 137 3.44 5.79 -12.67
CA SER A 137 2.28 5.01 -12.23
C SER A 137 2.64 3.60 -11.70
N LEU A 138 3.78 3.46 -11.02
CA LEU A 138 4.16 2.19 -10.40
C LEU A 138 3.21 1.86 -9.24
N ARG A 139 3.03 0.57 -8.97
CA ARG A 139 2.12 0.11 -7.90
C ARG A 139 2.58 0.54 -6.51
N SER A 140 3.88 0.61 -6.27
CA SER A 140 4.46 0.99 -4.98
C SER A 140 5.81 1.71 -5.15
N THR A 141 6.39 2.15 -4.03
CA THR A 141 7.78 2.63 -3.96
C THR A 141 8.78 1.51 -3.66
N TRP A 142 8.32 0.26 -3.53
CA TRP A 142 9.19 -0.89 -3.35
C TRP A 142 9.54 -1.48 -4.70
N PHE A 143 10.62 -0.99 -5.31
CA PHE A 143 11.06 -1.47 -6.61
C PHE A 143 12.56 -1.62 -6.73
N THR A 144 12.96 -2.43 -7.71
CA THR A 144 14.29 -2.41 -8.36
C THR A 144 14.10 -1.99 -9.81
N ALA A 145 15.18 -1.55 -10.45
CA ALA A 145 15.16 -1.07 -11.82
C ALA A 145 16.46 -1.48 -12.51
N GLU A 146 16.36 -1.92 -13.77
CA GLU A 146 17.48 -2.34 -14.58
C GLU A 146 17.32 -1.85 -16.03
N ILE A 147 18.42 -1.40 -16.64
CA ILE A 147 18.44 -1.00 -18.05
C ILE A 147 18.70 -2.24 -18.90
N LEU A 148 17.75 -2.60 -19.77
CA LEU A 148 17.87 -3.69 -20.72
C LEU A 148 17.72 -3.14 -22.15
N GLY A 149 18.85 -3.03 -22.86
CA GLY A 149 18.88 -2.43 -24.20
C GLY A 149 18.46 -0.95 -24.17
N ASN A 150 17.30 -0.64 -24.77
CA ASN A 150 16.74 0.72 -24.81
C ASN A 150 15.52 0.89 -23.88
N GLU A 151 15.34 -0.03 -22.93
CA GLU A 151 14.26 -0.02 -21.96
C GLU A 151 14.78 0.01 -20.52
N MET A 152 13.98 0.58 -19.63
CA MET A 152 14.07 0.40 -18.19
C MET A 152 13.00 -0.61 -17.76
N VAL A 153 13.42 -1.66 -17.07
CA VAL A 153 12.53 -2.66 -16.48
C VAL A 153 12.51 -2.49 -14.97
N PHE A 154 11.31 -2.30 -14.43
CA PHE A 154 11.05 -2.21 -13.00
C PHE A 154 10.46 -3.52 -12.50
N SER A 155 11.01 -4.05 -11.41
CA SER A 155 10.38 -5.06 -10.58
C SER A 155 9.79 -4.38 -9.36
N VAL A 156 8.49 -4.53 -9.12
CA VAL A 156 7.73 -3.75 -8.12
C VAL A 156 6.99 -4.70 -7.18
N TRP A 157 7.19 -4.54 -5.87
CA TRP A 157 6.55 -5.33 -4.82
C TRP A 157 5.44 -4.56 -4.12
N GLY A 158 4.30 -5.20 -3.93
CA GLY A 158 3.13 -4.60 -3.28
C GLY A 158 2.39 -3.56 -4.12
N TYR A 159 1.32 -3.03 -3.54
CA TYR A 159 0.46 -2.02 -4.15
C TYR A 159 -0.09 -1.07 -3.08
N GLY A 160 0.34 0.19 -3.18
CA GLY A 160 -0.11 1.30 -2.35
C GLY A 160 1.04 1.97 -1.62
N HIS A 161 0.71 2.79 -0.61
CA HIS A 161 1.70 3.54 0.16
C HIS A 161 2.48 2.67 1.16
N GLY A 162 1.92 1.52 1.58
CA GLY A 162 2.59 0.59 2.49
C GLY A 162 2.40 0.90 3.98
N VAL A 163 1.96 2.09 4.34
CA VAL A 163 1.68 2.45 5.75
C VAL A 163 0.34 1.88 6.23
N GLY A 164 0.28 1.49 7.51
CA GLY A 164 -0.92 0.98 8.18
C GLY A 164 -1.35 -0.40 7.66
N MET A 165 -2.65 -0.65 7.59
CA MET A 165 -3.17 -2.00 7.32
C MET A 165 -3.02 -2.42 5.86
N SER A 166 -2.45 -3.61 5.63
CA SER A 166 -2.52 -4.27 4.33
C SER A 166 -3.84 -5.02 4.17
N GLN A 167 -4.61 -4.74 3.12
CA GLN A 167 -5.90 -5.41 2.87
C GLN A 167 -5.72 -6.90 2.60
N TYR A 168 -4.73 -7.28 1.78
CA TYR A 168 -4.43 -8.69 1.52
C TYR A 168 -3.79 -9.38 2.73
N GLY A 169 -2.97 -8.66 3.50
CA GLY A 169 -2.45 -9.18 4.76
C GLY A 169 -3.56 -9.43 5.80
N ALA A 170 -4.50 -8.50 5.96
CA ALA A 170 -5.70 -8.68 6.79
C ALA A 170 -6.56 -9.87 6.33
N GLN A 171 -6.75 -10.03 5.02
CA GLN A 171 -7.43 -11.21 4.46
C GLN A 171 -6.68 -12.51 4.78
N GLY A 172 -5.35 -12.51 4.66
CA GLY A 172 -4.51 -13.67 4.99
C GLY A 172 -4.59 -14.03 6.48
N MET A 173 -4.56 -13.04 7.37
CA MET A 173 -4.76 -13.24 8.81
C MET A 173 -6.17 -13.78 9.11
N ALA A 174 -7.22 -13.23 8.49
CA ALA A 174 -8.59 -13.73 8.68
C ALA A 174 -8.73 -15.20 8.21
N VAL A 175 -8.08 -15.60 7.12
CA VAL A 175 -8.02 -17.00 6.66
C VAL A 175 -7.25 -17.88 7.65
N ALA A 176 -6.23 -17.35 8.30
CA ALA A 176 -5.48 -18.02 9.36
C ALA A 176 -6.23 -18.07 10.71
N GLY A 177 -7.44 -17.50 10.81
CA GLY A 177 -8.31 -17.60 11.99
C GLY A 177 -8.22 -16.42 12.97
N TYR A 178 -7.45 -15.38 12.66
CA TYR A 178 -7.37 -14.18 13.50
C TYR A 178 -8.67 -13.36 13.44
N GLY A 179 -9.08 -12.80 14.58
CA GLY A 179 -10.21 -11.88 14.67
C GLY A 179 -9.87 -10.50 14.14
N TYR A 180 -10.89 -9.66 13.91
CA TYR A 180 -10.68 -8.30 13.41
C TYR A 180 -9.84 -7.44 14.39
N ALA A 181 -10.02 -7.66 15.69
CA ALA A 181 -9.25 -6.95 16.72
C ALA A 181 -7.75 -7.28 16.64
N ASP A 182 -7.40 -8.57 16.51
CA ASP A 182 -6.02 -9.01 16.33
C ASP A 182 -5.39 -8.42 15.07
N ILE A 183 -6.15 -8.40 13.97
CA ILE A 183 -5.71 -7.82 12.69
C ILE A 183 -5.44 -6.33 12.85
N LEU A 184 -6.36 -5.57 13.45
CA LEU A 184 -6.20 -4.14 13.62
C LEU A 184 -5.02 -3.82 14.54
N GLN A 185 -4.87 -4.52 15.66
CA GLN A 185 -3.76 -4.31 16.61
C GLN A 185 -2.40 -4.73 16.04
N TYR A 186 -2.38 -5.68 15.09
CA TYR A 186 -1.16 -6.05 14.37
C TYR A 186 -0.65 -4.92 13.48
N TYR A 187 -1.55 -4.30 12.71
CA TYR A 187 -1.19 -3.25 11.75
C TYR A 187 -1.12 -1.86 12.35
N TYR A 188 -1.84 -1.62 13.44
CA TYR A 188 -1.87 -0.36 14.16
C TYR A 188 -1.38 -0.63 15.58
N GLN A 189 -0.10 -0.30 15.85
CA GLN A 189 0.57 -0.74 17.08
C GLN A 189 0.09 0.06 18.31
N GLY A 190 -0.22 -0.64 19.40
CA GLY A 190 -0.61 -0.02 20.66
C GLY A 190 -1.99 0.65 20.66
N ILE A 191 -2.85 0.35 19.67
CA ILE A 191 -4.20 0.90 19.65
C ILE A 191 -5.13 0.19 20.62
N GLU A 192 -6.17 0.89 21.04
CA GLU A 192 -7.31 0.36 21.78
C GLU A 192 -8.57 0.43 20.90
N LEU A 193 -9.36 -0.64 20.89
CA LEU A 193 -10.68 -0.64 20.24
C LEU A 193 -11.74 -0.38 21.30
N LYS A 194 -12.51 0.70 21.14
CA LYS A 194 -13.55 1.13 22.08
C LYS A 194 -14.87 1.34 21.35
N GLU A 195 -15.97 1.12 22.07
CA GLU A 195 -17.29 1.56 21.64
C GLU A 195 -17.40 3.08 21.86
N ALA A 196 -17.65 3.82 20.78
CA ALA A 196 -17.72 5.27 20.77
C ALA A 196 -19.16 5.80 20.83
N TYR A 197 -20.15 4.96 20.52
CA TYR A 197 -21.59 5.27 20.57
C TYR A 197 -22.43 4.00 20.47
#